data_AF-A0A811TCG2-F1
#
_entry.id   AF-A0A811TCG2-F1
#
_cell.length_a   1.000
_cell.length_b   1.000
_cell.length_c   1.000
_cell.angle_alpha   90.00
_cell.angle_beta   90.00
_cell.angle_gamma   90.00
#
_symmetry.space_group_name_H-M   'P 1'
#
loop_
_entity.id
_entity.type
_entity.pdbx_description
1 polymer ?
#
loop_
_entity_poly.entity_id
_entity_poly.type
_entity_poly.pdbx_seq_one_letter_code
_entity_poly.pdbx_strand_id
1 'polypeptide(L)'
;MGMDAVIYWGWIPILTKKVHFEYGISKMPRESWEIASNKEKIEIYQILGTNRVECYRHWDYEDKNNEKFKIIVCVQKYKINNIFAYDSEGAIKAHAKCTIHDDGLVEIELDHKTVHIGEKIQPKVAKRVYISIRDVYHSHTHHTKYEDILLKPVLAANEDEAVERLLDQYDEKIIHYHKVIKPDIESYKDFDEARNLISRAKGEMTYAVSFTRLFKRYINDFELCISVFSNSFQSITTLAETIESIYTNNLAKYTHDMTRVLSALTLAIVFLTAPIATDAAYEVLNHFHLLNLVSEIIILSINILIILGTCIIMRGWIHEELKRLSDRIFPDNSN
;
A
#
# COMPACT_ATOMS: atom_id res chain seq x y z
N MET A 1 -15.26 -19.35 41.99
CA MET A 1 -15.43 -18.17 41.11
C MET A 1 -14.90 -18.58 39.75
N GLY A 2 -15.77 -18.69 38.75
CA GLY A 2 -15.32 -18.90 37.37
C GLY A 2 -14.55 -17.65 36.94
N MET A 3 -13.34 -17.82 36.41
CA MET A 3 -12.58 -16.70 35.88
C MET A 3 -13.24 -16.25 34.58
N ASP A 4 -13.59 -14.96 34.49
CA ASP A 4 -14.17 -14.37 33.30
C ASP A 4 -13.23 -14.56 32.10
N ALA A 5 -13.79 -14.87 30.93
CA ALA A 5 -13.03 -15.01 29.69
C ALA A 5 -12.27 -13.72 29.37
N VAL A 6 -11.01 -13.82 28.90
CA VAL A 6 -10.27 -12.65 28.42
C VAL A 6 -10.64 -12.44 26.95
N ILE A 7 -11.36 -11.35 26.68
CA ILE A 7 -11.94 -11.05 25.36
C ILE A 7 -11.26 -9.83 24.77
N TYR A 8 -10.61 -10.04 23.63
CA TYR A 8 -10.07 -8.98 22.80
C TYR A 8 -10.99 -8.70 21.61
N TRP A 9 -11.00 -7.45 21.16
CA TRP A 9 -11.80 -6.99 20.05
C TRP A 9 -10.93 -6.34 18.99
N GLY A 10 -11.18 -6.62 17.72
CA GLY A 10 -10.54 -5.95 16.59
C GLY A 10 -11.55 -5.64 15.50
N TRP A 11 -11.15 -4.88 14.48
CA TRP A 11 -12.03 -4.58 13.35
C TRP A 11 -11.33 -4.77 12.01
N ILE A 12 -11.81 -5.72 11.22
CA ILE A 12 -11.36 -5.95 9.84
C ILE A 12 -11.78 -4.73 9.02
N PRO A 13 -10.83 -3.94 8.49
CA PRO A 13 -11.23 -2.73 7.79
C PRO A 13 -11.98 -3.06 6.51
N ILE A 14 -13.22 -2.59 6.41
CA ILE A 14 -14.06 -2.80 5.23
C ILE A 14 -14.61 -1.49 4.72
N LEU A 15 -14.66 -1.35 3.38
CA LEU A 15 -15.30 -0.24 2.68
C LEU A 15 -16.70 -0.63 2.17
N THR A 16 -17.09 -1.89 2.38
CA THR A 16 -18.41 -2.43 2.08
C THR A 16 -19.29 -2.38 3.33
N LYS A 17 -20.58 -2.66 3.15
CA LYS A 17 -21.52 -2.80 4.29
C LYS A 17 -21.29 -4.10 5.09
N LYS A 18 -20.60 -5.08 4.50
CA LYS A 18 -20.37 -6.37 5.14
C LYS A 18 -19.12 -7.10 4.62
N VAL A 19 -18.56 -7.96 5.45
CA VAL A 19 -17.46 -8.87 5.12
C VAL A 19 -17.93 -9.92 4.11
N HIS A 20 -17.11 -10.16 3.09
CA HIS A 20 -17.34 -11.20 2.09
C HIS A 20 -16.59 -12.49 2.48
N PHE A 21 -17.14 -13.23 3.44
CA PHE A 21 -16.49 -14.42 4.03
C PHE A 21 -16.07 -15.49 3.02
N GLU A 22 -16.96 -15.86 2.11
CA GLU A 22 -16.69 -16.90 1.09
C GLU A 22 -15.50 -16.52 0.21
N TYR A 23 -15.42 -15.25 -0.21
CA TYR A 23 -14.33 -14.76 -1.03
C TYR A 23 -12.98 -14.84 -0.30
N GLY A 24 -12.93 -14.41 0.97
CA GLY A 24 -11.71 -14.48 1.78
C GLY A 24 -11.19 -15.92 1.93
N ILE A 25 -12.06 -16.86 2.32
CA ILE A 25 -11.68 -18.27 2.47
C ILE A 25 -11.24 -18.90 1.15
N SER A 26 -11.91 -18.56 0.04
CA SER A 26 -11.56 -19.11 -1.28
C SER A 26 -10.13 -18.78 -1.74
N LYS A 27 -9.55 -17.70 -1.19
CA LYS A 27 -8.17 -17.27 -1.48
C LYS A 27 -7.12 -17.93 -0.60
N MET A 28 -7.47 -18.40 0.59
CA MET A 28 -6.51 -18.96 1.53
C MET A 28 -5.55 -19.99 0.89
N PRO A 29 -6.02 -21.02 0.15
CA PRO A 29 -5.12 -22.01 -0.45
C PRO A 29 -4.10 -21.46 -1.44
N ARG A 30 -4.22 -20.18 -1.86
CA ARG A 30 -3.35 -19.52 -2.84
C ARG A 30 -2.36 -18.54 -2.20
N GLU A 31 -2.63 -18.07 -0.99
CA GLU A 31 -1.91 -16.95 -0.35
C GLU A 31 -1.07 -17.43 0.85
N SER A 32 -0.15 -18.37 0.63
CA SER A 32 0.76 -18.91 1.66
C SER A 32 0.10 -19.70 2.81
N TRP A 33 -1.18 -20.06 2.68
CA TRP A 33 -1.83 -21.03 3.56
C TRP A 33 -1.80 -22.42 2.95
N GLU A 34 -1.52 -23.41 3.79
CA GLU A 34 -1.53 -24.81 3.42
C GLU A 34 -2.63 -25.55 4.17
N ILE A 35 -3.11 -26.66 3.63
CA ILE A 35 -4.03 -27.53 4.37
C ILE A 35 -3.26 -28.16 5.54
N ALA A 36 -3.82 -28.10 6.76
CA ALA A 36 -3.20 -28.72 7.92
C ALA A 36 -3.06 -30.25 7.73
N SER A 37 -2.00 -30.83 8.28
CA SER A 37 -1.73 -32.27 8.20
C SER A 37 -2.78 -33.09 8.95
N ASN A 38 -2.90 -34.39 8.63
CA ASN A 38 -3.84 -35.28 9.31
C ASN A 38 -3.58 -35.37 10.82
N LYS A 39 -2.31 -35.33 11.25
CA LYS A 39 -1.94 -35.34 12.68
C LYS A 39 -2.48 -34.09 13.39
N GLU A 40 -2.26 -32.91 12.81
CA GLU A 40 -2.74 -31.63 13.34
C GLU A 40 -4.27 -31.58 13.39
N LYS A 41 -4.95 -32.06 12.35
CA LYS A 41 -6.41 -32.16 12.31
C LYS A 41 -6.96 -33.05 13.41
N ILE A 42 -6.37 -34.22 13.66
CA ILE A 42 -6.83 -35.14 14.71
C ILE A 42 -6.73 -34.49 16.09
N GLU A 43 -5.60 -33.86 16.41
CA GLU A 43 -5.40 -33.13 17.67
C GLU A 43 -6.46 -32.02 17.84
N ILE A 44 -6.66 -31.19 16.82
CA ILE A 44 -7.64 -30.11 16.84
C ILE A 44 -9.07 -30.66 16.98
N TYR A 45 -9.44 -31.72 16.27
CA TYR A 45 -10.76 -32.31 16.35
C TYR A 45 -11.05 -32.91 17.73
N GLN A 46 -10.03 -33.42 18.43
CA GLN A 46 -10.15 -33.87 19.81
C GLN A 46 -10.42 -32.69 20.76
N ILE A 47 -9.72 -31.57 20.57
CA ILE A 47 -9.92 -30.36 21.38
C ILE A 47 -11.31 -29.75 21.13
N LEU A 48 -11.72 -29.64 19.87
CA LEU A 48 -13.00 -29.05 19.49
C LEU A 48 -14.21 -29.99 19.66
N GLY A 49 -13.98 -31.29 19.84
CA GLY A 49 -15.03 -32.30 19.88
C GLY A 49 -15.80 -32.46 18.55
N THR A 50 -15.22 -32.06 17.42
CA THR A 50 -15.86 -32.13 16.10
C THR A 50 -14.85 -32.25 14.97
N ASN A 51 -15.23 -32.95 13.89
CA ASN A 51 -14.46 -33.07 12.65
C ASN A 51 -15.04 -32.26 11.48
N ARG A 52 -16.03 -31.39 11.74
CA ARG A 52 -16.77 -30.61 10.73
C ARG A 52 -16.14 -29.24 10.44
N VAL A 53 -14.83 -29.10 10.64
CA VAL A 53 -14.08 -27.87 10.39
C VAL A 53 -12.94 -28.14 9.42
N GLU A 54 -12.66 -27.19 8.56
CA GLU A 54 -11.50 -27.24 7.68
C GLU A 54 -10.34 -26.51 8.36
N CYS A 55 -9.16 -27.12 8.40
CA CYS A 55 -8.00 -26.55 9.07
C CYS A 55 -6.94 -26.16 8.05
N TYR A 56 -6.50 -24.91 8.12
CA TYR A 56 -5.43 -24.34 7.31
C TYR A 56 -4.30 -23.88 8.21
N ARG A 57 -3.06 -24.11 7.79
CA ARG A 57 -1.86 -23.70 8.49
C ARG A 57 -1.14 -22.58 7.74
N HIS A 58 -0.54 -21.67 8.50
CA HIS A 58 0.36 -20.65 8.02
C HIS A 58 1.52 -20.49 8.99
N TRP A 59 2.70 -20.21 8.45
CA TRP A 59 3.86 -19.86 9.26
C TRP A 59 3.94 -18.35 9.34
N ASP A 60 3.66 -17.83 10.52
CA ASP A 60 3.79 -16.41 10.80
C ASP A 60 5.21 -16.13 11.33
N TYR A 61 5.89 -15.18 10.69
CA TYR A 61 7.28 -14.82 10.98
C TYR A 61 7.32 -13.46 11.69
N GLU A 62 8.05 -13.36 12.80
CA GLU A 62 8.31 -12.08 13.47
C GLU A 62 9.75 -11.58 13.22
N ASP A 63 9.87 -10.38 12.65
CA ASP A 63 11.14 -9.80 12.16
C ASP A 63 12.19 -9.49 13.24
N LYS A 64 11.82 -9.33 14.52
CA LYS A 64 12.77 -8.84 15.55
C LYS A 64 13.42 -9.92 16.40
N ASN A 65 12.73 -11.05 16.62
CA ASN A 65 13.22 -12.14 17.48
C ASN A 65 13.27 -13.51 16.76
N ASN A 66 12.84 -13.61 15.50
CA ASN A 66 12.74 -14.88 14.76
C ASN A 66 11.87 -15.95 15.45
N GLU A 67 10.98 -15.56 16.38
CA GLU A 67 9.99 -16.47 16.95
C GLU A 67 9.01 -16.87 15.84
N LYS A 68 9.04 -18.16 15.48
CA LYS A 68 8.16 -18.73 14.46
C LYS A 68 6.91 -19.22 15.16
N PHE A 69 5.77 -18.62 14.83
CA PHE A 69 4.48 -19.15 15.23
C PHE A 69 3.91 -19.94 14.07
N LYS A 70 3.57 -21.20 14.33
CA LYS A 70 2.71 -21.94 13.42
C LYS A 70 1.28 -21.63 13.82
N ILE A 71 0.54 -20.97 12.95
CA ILE A 71 -0.86 -20.65 13.17
C ILE A 71 -1.70 -21.67 12.39
N ILE A 72 -2.65 -22.31 13.07
CA ILE A 72 -3.67 -23.14 12.43
C ILE A 72 -5.01 -22.46 12.65
N VAL A 73 -5.69 -22.14 11.57
CA VAL A 73 -7.04 -21.57 11.60
C VAL A 73 -8.05 -22.63 11.20
N CYS A 74 -9.17 -22.67 11.91
CA CYS A 74 -10.29 -23.56 11.66
C CYS A 74 -11.44 -22.77 11.06
N VAL A 75 -11.94 -23.26 9.94
CA VAL A 75 -12.99 -22.64 9.15
C VAL A 75 -14.23 -23.51 9.20
N GLN A 76 -15.37 -22.88 9.46
CA GLN A 76 -16.68 -23.50 9.39
C GLN A 76 -17.66 -22.56 8.69
N LYS A 77 -18.33 -23.04 7.63
CA LYS A 77 -19.26 -22.21 6.82
C LYS A 77 -18.63 -20.88 6.39
N TYR A 78 -17.40 -20.94 5.88
CA TYR A 78 -16.61 -19.78 5.43
C TYR A 78 -16.18 -18.77 6.53
N LYS A 79 -16.49 -19.03 7.81
CA LYS A 79 -16.03 -18.19 8.93
C LYS A 79 -14.91 -18.90 9.71
N ILE A 80 -13.83 -18.17 10.00
CA ILE A 80 -12.83 -18.61 10.97
C ILE A 80 -13.49 -18.57 12.35
N ASN A 81 -13.49 -19.70 13.04
CA ASN A 81 -14.13 -19.84 14.36
C ASN A 81 -13.14 -20.17 15.48
N ASN A 82 -12.00 -20.77 15.14
CA ASN A 82 -10.95 -21.11 16.09
C ASN A 82 -9.58 -20.88 15.46
N ILE A 83 -8.64 -20.43 16.27
CA ILE A 83 -7.23 -20.29 15.90
C ILE A 83 -6.37 -20.93 16.98
N PHE A 84 -5.41 -21.72 16.54
CA PHE A 84 -4.41 -22.37 17.39
C PHE A 84 -3.04 -21.82 17.04
N ALA A 85 -2.38 -21.23 18.03
CA ALA A 85 -1.00 -20.79 17.90
C ALA A 85 -0.09 -21.83 18.53
N TYR A 86 0.85 -22.34 17.75
CA TYR A 86 1.87 -23.29 18.17
C TYR A 86 3.22 -22.60 18.26
N ASP A 87 4.03 -23.01 19.23
CA ASP A 87 5.45 -22.63 19.27
C ASP A 87 6.30 -23.43 18.26
N SER A 88 7.60 -23.14 18.24
CA SER A 88 8.59 -23.82 17.41
C SER A 88 8.79 -25.30 17.78
N GLU A 89 8.45 -25.70 19.00
CA GLU A 89 8.54 -27.09 19.48
C GLU A 89 7.28 -27.91 19.10
N GLY A 90 6.24 -27.23 18.60
CA GLY A 90 4.99 -27.84 18.17
C GLY A 90 3.96 -27.99 19.29
N ALA A 91 4.14 -27.32 20.43
CA ALA A 91 3.15 -27.26 21.50
C ALA A 91 2.16 -26.11 21.28
N ILE A 92 0.89 -26.32 21.61
CA ILE A 92 -0.15 -25.28 21.56
C ILE A 92 0.13 -24.27 22.68
N LYS A 93 0.44 -23.03 22.29
CA LYS A 93 0.62 -21.90 23.20
C LYS A 93 -0.68 -21.14 23.44
N ALA A 94 -1.58 -21.15 22.47
CA ALA A 94 -2.86 -20.48 22.62
C ALA A 94 -3.92 -21.12 21.76
N HIS A 95 -5.12 -21.20 22.32
CA HIS A 95 -6.36 -21.44 21.60
C HIS A 95 -7.22 -20.18 21.73
N ALA A 96 -7.63 -19.63 20.58
CA ALA A 96 -8.54 -18.50 20.50
C ALA A 96 -9.82 -18.93 19.81
N LYS A 97 -10.96 -18.67 20.44
CA LYS A 97 -12.28 -18.79 19.83
C LYS A 97 -12.68 -17.42 19.28
N CYS A 98 -13.15 -17.40 18.04
CA CYS A 98 -13.34 -16.17 17.28
C CYS A 98 -14.80 -16.03 16.84
N THR A 99 -15.39 -14.86 17.06
CA THR A 99 -16.68 -14.46 16.49
C THR A 99 -16.45 -13.32 15.52
N ILE A 100 -16.75 -13.51 14.23
CA ILE A 100 -16.58 -12.49 13.21
C ILE A 100 -17.96 -12.02 12.73
N HIS A 101 -18.25 -10.77 13.03
CA HIS A 101 -19.48 -10.08 12.70
C HIS A 101 -19.47 -9.66 11.23
N ASP A 102 -20.67 -9.47 10.68
CA ASP A 102 -20.80 -9.11 9.27
C ASP A 102 -20.27 -7.70 9.00
N ASP A 103 -20.27 -6.80 9.97
CA ASP A 103 -19.69 -5.44 9.91
C ASP A 103 -18.15 -5.40 10.06
N GLY A 104 -17.51 -6.57 10.19
CA GLY A 104 -16.06 -6.70 10.32
C GLY A 104 -15.54 -6.66 11.75
N LEU A 105 -16.40 -6.48 12.76
CA LEU A 105 -15.96 -6.58 14.15
C LEU A 105 -15.59 -8.04 14.48
N VAL A 106 -14.50 -8.21 15.23
CA VAL A 106 -13.93 -9.51 15.59
C VAL A 106 -13.82 -9.58 17.10
N GLU A 107 -14.52 -10.53 17.70
CA GLU A 107 -14.36 -10.94 19.09
C GLU A 107 -13.37 -12.10 19.16
N ILE A 108 -12.40 -12.02 20.06
CA ILE A 108 -11.31 -12.99 20.25
C ILE A 108 -11.28 -13.40 21.72
N GLU A 109 -11.87 -14.56 22.01
CA GLU A 109 -11.89 -15.18 23.33
C GLU A 109 -10.67 -16.11 23.48
N LEU A 110 -9.73 -15.78 24.37
CA LEU A 110 -8.55 -16.62 24.62
C LEU A 110 -8.84 -17.68 25.70
N ASP A 111 -8.53 -18.96 25.43
CA ASP A 111 -8.70 -20.05 26.40
C ASP A 111 -7.65 -19.98 27.51
N HIS A 112 -8.14 -19.75 28.73
CA HIS A 112 -7.35 -19.70 29.98
C HIS A 112 -6.55 -20.95 30.30
N LYS A 113 -6.94 -22.11 29.74
CA LYS A 113 -6.16 -23.36 29.89
C LYS A 113 -4.85 -23.30 29.12
N THR A 114 -4.80 -22.51 28.05
CA THR A 114 -3.62 -22.36 27.20
C THR A 114 -2.85 -21.08 27.50
N VAL A 115 -3.54 -20.00 27.93
CA VAL A 115 -2.91 -18.72 28.25
C VAL A 115 -3.43 -18.17 29.57
N HIS A 116 -2.58 -18.07 30.59
CA HIS A 116 -2.99 -17.58 31.91
C HIS A 116 -3.22 -16.06 31.94
N ILE A 117 -4.18 -15.62 32.76
CA ILE A 117 -4.57 -14.21 32.92
C ILE A 117 -3.39 -13.36 33.39
N GLY A 118 -3.14 -12.24 32.71
CA GLY A 118 -2.12 -11.26 33.08
C GLY A 118 -0.74 -11.54 32.48
N GLU A 119 -0.59 -12.61 31.69
CA GLU A 119 0.66 -12.87 30.98
C GLU A 119 0.88 -11.86 29.84
N LYS A 120 2.12 -11.38 29.71
CA LYS A 120 2.54 -10.49 28.60
C LYS A 120 2.35 -11.12 27.22
N ILE A 121 2.13 -12.44 27.15
CA ILE A 121 1.88 -13.17 25.90
C ILE A 121 0.46 -12.95 25.36
N GLN A 122 -0.53 -12.64 26.22
CA GLN A 122 -1.93 -12.47 25.82
C GLN A 122 -2.11 -11.40 24.72
N PRO A 123 -1.59 -10.16 24.87
CA PRO A 123 -1.74 -9.15 23.83
C PRO A 123 -1.00 -9.50 22.54
N LYS A 124 0.13 -10.22 22.62
CA LYS A 124 0.90 -10.64 21.45
C LYS A 124 0.13 -11.69 20.64
N VAL A 125 -0.43 -12.69 21.34
CA VAL A 125 -1.25 -13.74 20.73
C VAL A 125 -2.51 -13.14 20.12
N ALA A 126 -3.25 -12.31 20.87
CA ALA A 126 -4.46 -11.65 20.36
C ALA A 126 -4.17 -10.85 19.09
N LYS A 127 -3.06 -10.10 19.06
CA LYS A 127 -2.60 -9.36 17.88
C LYS A 127 -2.35 -10.29 16.68
N ARG A 128 -1.70 -11.43 16.87
CA ARG A 128 -1.37 -12.40 15.81
C ARG A 128 -2.61 -13.11 15.27
N VAL A 129 -3.50 -13.53 16.16
CA VAL A 129 -4.82 -14.08 15.82
C VAL A 129 -5.60 -13.08 14.97
N TYR A 130 -5.68 -11.83 15.43
CA TYR A 130 -6.35 -10.76 14.70
C TYR A 130 -5.74 -10.50 13.31
N ILE A 131 -4.40 -10.40 13.21
CA ILE A 131 -3.71 -10.25 11.92
C ILE A 131 -4.08 -11.38 10.95
N SER A 132 -4.07 -12.62 11.44
CA SER A 132 -4.42 -13.80 10.64
C SER A 132 -5.85 -13.72 10.10
N ILE A 133 -6.81 -13.32 10.95
CA ILE A 133 -8.21 -13.14 10.55
C ILE A 133 -8.33 -12.01 9.52
N ARG A 134 -7.74 -10.86 9.82
CA ARG A 134 -7.77 -9.70 8.94
C ARG A 134 -7.22 -10.06 7.58
N ASP A 135 -6.03 -10.63 7.47
CA ASP A 135 -5.39 -10.90 6.17
C ASP A 135 -6.23 -11.81 5.28
N VAL A 136 -6.93 -12.78 5.86
CA VAL A 136 -7.86 -13.64 5.12
C VAL A 136 -9.05 -12.86 4.57
N TYR A 137 -9.64 -11.96 5.36
CA TYR A 137 -10.89 -11.28 5.01
C TYR A 137 -10.72 -9.86 4.43
N HIS A 138 -9.52 -9.30 4.50
CA HIS A 138 -9.18 -7.94 4.08
C HIS A 138 -8.49 -7.89 2.71
N SER A 139 -8.47 -9.00 1.96
CA SER A 139 -7.67 -9.21 0.74
C SER A 139 -8.13 -8.42 -0.51
N HIS A 140 -8.53 -7.16 -0.33
CA HIS A 140 -8.89 -6.19 -1.38
C HIS A 140 -8.01 -4.93 -1.42
N THR A 141 -6.99 -4.81 -0.56
CA THR A 141 -6.16 -3.60 -0.48
C THR A 141 -4.68 -3.90 -0.67
N HIS A 142 -4.10 -3.14 -1.59
CA HIS A 142 -2.79 -3.35 -2.23
C HIS A 142 -1.61 -2.99 -1.31
N HIS A 143 -1.63 -3.39 -0.05
CA HIS A 143 -0.56 -3.03 0.88
C HIS A 143 0.46 -4.15 1.04
N THR A 144 1.72 -3.77 0.90
CA THR A 144 2.88 -4.60 1.21
C THR A 144 2.77 -5.09 2.66
N LYS A 145 3.12 -6.36 2.87
CA LYS A 145 2.93 -7.19 4.08
C LYS A 145 3.31 -6.60 5.45
N TYR A 146 3.89 -5.39 5.53
CA TYR A 146 4.58 -4.91 6.74
C TYR A 146 4.27 -3.46 7.15
N GLU A 147 3.42 -2.71 6.45
CA GLU A 147 3.41 -1.24 6.64
C GLU A 147 2.04 -0.56 6.82
N ASP A 148 0.93 -1.31 6.86
CA ASP A 148 -0.30 -0.74 7.40
C ASP A 148 -0.15 -0.61 8.91
N ILE A 149 -0.40 0.58 9.48
CA ILE A 149 -0.44 0.73 10.92
C ILE A 149 -1.71 0.03 11.37
N LEU A 150 -1.62 -1.25 11.69
CA LEU A 150 -2.81 -2.04 12.00
C LEU A 150 -3.47 -1.51 13.27
N LEU A 151 -4.81 -1.37 13.26
CA LEU A 151 -5.54 -1.30 14.52
C LEU A 151 -5.13 -2.51 15.36
N LYS A 152 -4.74 -2.27 16.60
CA LYS A 152 -4.41 -3.33 17.55
C LYS A 152 -5.72 -3.82 18.15
N PRO A 153 -5.84 -5.13 18.42
CA PRO A 153 -6.98 -5.60 19.18
C PRO A 153 -6.95 -5.00 20.59
N VAL A 154 -8.11 -4.61 21.08
CA VAL A 154 -8.32 -3.96 22.38
C VAL A 154 -8.96 -4.93 23.34
N LEU A 155 -8.52 -4.92 24.60
CA LEU A 155 -9.24 -5.60 25.66
C LEU A 155 -10.49 -4.78 25.98
N ALA A 156 -11.68 -5.37 25.92
CA ALA A 156 -12.92 -4.68 26.26
C ALA A 156 -13.97 -5.70 26.76
N ALA A 157 -14.81 -5.26 27.69
CA ALA A 157 -15.83 -6.11 28.31
C ALA A 157 -17.05 -6.32 27.40
N ASN A 158 -17.30 -5.40 26.46
CA ASN A 158 -18.46 -5.44 25.57
C ASN A 158 -18.17 -4.72 24.24
N GLU A 159 -19.13 -4.82 23.32
CA GLU A 159 -19.06 -4.23 21.97
C GLU A 159 -18.94 -2.69 22.01
N ASP A 160 -19.69 -2.02 22.90
CA ASP A 160 -19.69 -0.56 23.02
C ASP A 160 -18.28 -0.04 23.41
N GLU A 161 -17.69 -0.61 24.46
CA GLU A 161 -16.34 -0.28 24.92
C GLU A 161 -15.28 -0.64 23.87
N ALA A 162 -15.47 -1.74 23.14
CA ALA A 162 -14.57 -2.14 22.07
C ALA A 162 -14.56 -1.10 20.94
N VAL A 163 -15.73 -0.63 20.52
CA VAL A 163 -15.86 0.39 19.47
C VAL A 163 -15.21 1.69 19.90
N GLU A 164 -15.44 2.15 21.14
CA GLU A 164 -14.83 3.37 21.68
C GLU A 164 -13.30 3.27 21.67
N ARG A 165 -12.72 2.18 22.20
CA ARG A 165 -11.26 1.99 22.23
C ARG A 165 -10.63 1.80 20.85
N LEU A 166 -11.38 1.27 19.87
CA LEU A 166 -10.93 1.19 18.48
C LEU A 166 -10.98 2.56 17.79
N LEU A 167 -11.95 3.41 18.16
CA LEU A 167 -12.04 4.79 17.70
C LEU A 167 -10.87 5.63 18.20
N ASP A 168 -10.51 5.48 19.48
CA ASP A 168 -9.35 6.17 20.08
C ASP A 168 -8.05 5.91 19.29
N GLN A 169 -7.87 4.69 18.78
CA GLN A 169 -6.71 4.36 17.94
C GLN A 169 -6.71 5.11 16.61
N TYR A 170 -7.88 5.41 16.03
CA TYR A 170 -7.96 6.25 14.84
C TYR A 170 -7.64 7.71 15.14
N ASP A 171 -8.03 8.22 16.30
CA ASP A 171 -7.66 9.56 16.73
C ASP A 171 -6.15 9.70 16.92
N GLU A 172 -5.51 8.72 17.55
CA GLU A 172 -4.04 8.65 17.66
C GLU A 172 -3.36 8.67 16.28
N LYS A 173 -3.95 7.99 15.29
CA LYS A 173 -3.44 7.97 13.91
C LYS A 173 -3.58 9.31 13.21
N ILE A 174 -4.67 10.06 13.40
CA ILE A 174 -4.77 11.44 12.88
C ILE A 174 -3.58 12.27 13.36
N ILE A 175 -3.31 12.19 14.68
CA ILE A 175 -2.21 12.93 15.30
C ILE A 175 -0.88 12.51 14.69
N HIS A 176 -0.66 11.20 14.52
CA HIS A 176 0.55 10.67 13.91
C HIS A 176 0.75 11.21 12.48
N TYR A 177 -0.29 11.17 11.64
CA TYR A 177 -0.19 11.68 10.27
C TYR A 177 0.06 13.18 10.20
N HIS A 178 -0.62 13.98 11.02
CA HIS A 178 -0.52 15.43 10.96
C HIS A 178 0.71 16.01 11.65
N LYS A 179 1.18 15.40 12.76
CA LYS A 179 2.29 15.92 13.55
C LYS A 179 3.64 15.31 13.20
N VAL A 180 3.66 14.03 12.82
CA VAL A 180 4.91 13.28 12.61
C VAL A 180 5.17 13.12 11.12
N ILE A 181 4.23 12.51 10.40
CA ILE A 181 4.46 12.14 9.01
C ILE A 181 4.39 13.35 8.07
N LYS A 182 3.53 14.34 8.29
CA LYS A 182 3.42 15.51 7.40
C LYS A 182 4.75 16.28 7.23
N PRO A 183 5.48 16.67 8.30
CA PRO A 183 6.80 17.28 8.15
C PRO A 183 7.79 16.40 7.39
N ASP A 184 7.75 15.09 7.63
CA ASP A 184 8.61 14.13 6.95
C ASP A 184 8.28 14.10 5.44
N ILE A 185 6.99 13.97 5.10
CA ILE A 185 6.41 14.09 3.75
C ILE A 185 6.93 15.35 3.03
N GLU A 186 6.88 16.51 3.67
CA GLU A 186 7.33 17.79 3.10
C GLU A 186 8.85 17.84 2.88
N SER A 187 9.62 17.03 3.64
CA SER A 187 11.08 16.97 3.56
C SER A 187 11.63 15.90 2.60
N TYR A 188 10.79 14.96 2.15
CA TYR A 188 11.24 13.86 1.31
C TYR A 188 11.77 14.34 -0.04
N LYS A 189 12.93 13.79 -0.40
CA LYS A 189 13.53 13.96 -1.73
C LYS A 189 13.01 12.93 -2.74
N ASP A 190 12.46 11.82 -2.24
CA ASP A 190 11.88 10.75 -3.03
C ASP A 190 10.36 10.89 -3.08
N PHE A 191 9.85 11.16 -4.27
CA PHE A 191 8.42 11.35 -4.52
C PHE A 191 7.62 10.06 -4.31
N ASP A 192 8.18 8.89 -4.64
CA ASP A 192 7.46 7.62 -4.55
C ASP A 192 7.25 7.22 -3.08
N GLU A 193 8.23 7.47 -2.22
CA GLU A 193 8.11 7.24 -0.78
C GLU A 193 7.04 8.15 -0.15
N ALA A 194 7.08 9.45 -0.46
CA ALA A 194 6.08 10.40 0.00
C ALA A 194 4.67 10.03 -0.50
N ARG A 195 4.53 9.66 -1.78
CA ARG A 195 3.28 9.19 -2.39
C ARG A 195 2.73 7.96 -1.66
N ASN A 196 3.59 7.00 -1.33
CA ASN A 196 3.19 5.79 -0.61
C ASN A 196 2.68 6.12 0.80
N LEU A 197 3.37 6.99 1.55
CA LEU A 197 2.93 7.43 2.88
C LEU A 197 1.58 8.17 2.84
N ILE A 198 1.40 9.06 1.87
CA ILE A 198 0.15 9.78 1.65
C ILE A 198 -0.99 8.82 1.30
N SER A 199 -0.75 7.89 0.39
CA SER A 199 -1.74 6.88 -0.02
C SER A 199 -2.21 6.05 1.17
N ARG A 200 -1.27 5.61 2.02
CA ARG A 200 -1.59 4.90 3.28
C ARG A 200 -2.45 5.77 4.20
N ALA A 201 -2.03 7.01 4.45
CA ALA A 201 -2.76 7.94 5.31
C ALA A 201 -4.21 8.18 4.82
N LYS A 202 -4.41 8.34 3.51
CA LYS A 202 -5.74 8.46 2.90
C LYS A 202 -6.57 7.18 3.08
N GLY A 203 -5.97 6.02 2.87
CA GLY A 203 -6.61 4.73 3.11
C GLY A 203 -7.10 4.58 4.55
N GLU A 204 -6.24 4.89 5.52
CA GLU A 204 -6.58 4.82 6.94
C GLU A 204 -7.72 5.76 7.35
N MET A 205 -7.71 7.01 6.86
CA MET A 205 -8.80 7.93 7.15
C MET A 205 -10.11 7.51 6.47
N THR A 206 -10.02 6.90 5.28
CA THR A 206 -11.20 6.31 4.62
C THR A 206 -11.79 5.18 5.45
N TYR A 207 -10.94 4.33 6.04
CA TYR A 207 -11.38 3.30 6.97
C TYR A 207 -11.99 3.87 8.25
N ALA A 208 -11.40 4.93 8.82
CA ALA A 208 -11.96 5.59 10.00
C ALA A 208 -13.37 6.13 9.75
N VAL A 209 -13.60 6.76 8.58
CA VAL A 209 -14.94 7.23 8.17
C VAL A 209 -15.90 6.05 8.00
N SER A 210 -15.45 4.96 7.36
CA SER A 210 -16.27 3.75 7.18
C SER A 210 -16.65 3.11 8.53
N PHE A 211 -15.69 2.95 9.43
CA PHE A 211 -15.88 2.45 10.79
C PHE A 211 -16.92 3.28 11.54
N THR A 212 -16.75 4.60 11.56
CA THR A 212 -17.67 5.52 12.23
C THR A 212 -19.10 5.37 11.71
N ARG A 213 -19.27 5.21 10.38
CA ARG A 213 -20.58 4.98 9.75
C ARG A 213 -21.20 3.64 10.14
N LEU A 214 -20.42 2.56 10.16
CA LEU A 214 -20.90 1.22 10.52
C LEU A 214 -21.34 1.16 11.99
N PHE A 215 -20.58 1.78 12.88
CA PHE A 215 -20.79 1.73 14.32
C PHE A 215 -21.50 2.98 14.88
N LYS A 216 -22.22 3.74 14.04
CA LYS A 216 -22.92 4.98 14.41
C LYS A 216 -23.71 4.90 15.73
N ARG A 217 -24.36 3.77 15.99
CA ARG A 217 -25.20 3.56 17.19
C ARG A 217 -24.42 3.59 18.51
N TYR A 218 -23.11 3.38 18.46
CA TYR A 218 -22.22 3.30 19.62
C TYR A 218 -21.43 4.59 19.85
N ILE A 219 -21.60 5.60 18.98
CA ILE A 219 -20.80 6.82 18.99
C ILE A 219 -21.70 7.98 19.41
N ASN A 220 -21.45 8.53 20.60
CA ASN A 220 -22.25 9.62 21.17
C ASN A 220 -22.23 10.88 20.29
N ASP A 221 -21.06 11.30 19.81
CA ASP A 221 -20.88 12.49 18.97
C ASP A 221 -20.56 12.13 17.51
N PHE A 222 -21.40 11.29 16.92
CA PHE A 222 -21.20 10.74 15.57
C PHE A 222 -20.88 11.81 14.50
N GLU A 223 -21.63 12.91 14.45
CA GLU A 223 -21.44 13.95 13.43
C GLU A 223 -20.09 14.66 13.58
N LEU A 224 -19.67 14.92 14.83
CA LEU A 224 -18.36 15.50 15.12
C LEU A 224 -17.25 14.52 14.70
N CYS A 225 -17.37 13.26 15.10
CA CYS A 225 -16.40 12.22 14.80
C CYS A 225 -16.21 12.02 13.28
N ILE A 226 -17.31 11.92 12.52
CA ILE A 226 -17.26 11.89 11.05
C ILE A 226 -16.58 13.14 10.48
N SER A 227 -16.92 14.32 10.99
CA SER A 227 -16.34 15.56 10.49
C SER A 227 -14.83 15.61 10.72
N VAL A 228 -14.34 15.12 11.87
CA VAL A 228 -12.92 15.06 12.20
C VAL A 228 -12.17 14.14 11.22
N PHE A 229 -12.65 12.92 10.99
CA PHE A 229 -11.99 12.01 10.05
C PHE A 229 -12.08 12.48 8.59
N SER A 230 -13.21 13.08 8.19
CA SER A 230 -13.39 13.63 6.85
C SER A 230 -12.47 14.83 6.60
N ASN A 231 -12.34 15.73 7.58
CA ASN A 231 -11.43 16.87 7.51
C ASN A 231 -9.96 16.41 7.49
N SER A 232 -9.62 15.38 8.26
CA SER A 232 -8.29 14.75 8.23
C SER A 232 -7.97 14.18 6.84
N PHE A 233 -8.91 13.44 6.24
CA PHE A 233 -8.76 12.94 4.87
C PHE A 233 -8.57 14.07 3.85
N GLN A 234 -9.36 15.14 3.96
CA GLN A 234 -9.26 16.29 3.06
C GLN A 234 -7.93 17.01 3.22
N SER A 235 -7.47 17.22 4.45
CA SER A 235 -6.16 17.81 4.77
C SER A 235 -5.01 17.01 4.12
N ILE A 236 -5.03 15.68 4.24
CA ILE A 236 -4.04 14.80 3.60
C ILE A 236 -4.13 14.89 2.07
N THR A 237 -5.34 15.02 1.52
CA THR A 237 -5.54 15.16 0.06
C THR A 237 -4.95 16.47 -0.46
N THR A 238 -5.18 17.59 0.23
CA THR A 238 -4.56 18.88 -0.12
C THR A 238 -3.04 18.85 -0.01
N LEU A 239 -2.50 18.13 0.97
CA LEU A 239 -1.05 17.91 1.08
C LEU A 239 -0.52 17.14 -0.14
N ALA A 240 -1.22 16.09 -0.58
CA ALA A 240 -0.87 15.32 -1.77
C ALA A 240 -0.76 16.19 -3.02
N GLU A 241 -1.80 17.00 -3.27
CA GLU A 241 -1.85 17.93 -4.40
C GLU A 241 -0.69 18.94 -4.36
N THR A 242 -0.34 19.42 -3.16
CA THR A 242 0.78 20.36 -2.97
C THR A 242 2.12 19.72 -3.36
N ILE A 243 2.37 18.48 -2.93
CA ILE A 243 3.63 17.78 -3.21
C ILE A 243 3.74 17.41 -4.68
N GLU A 244 2.64 16.94 -5.27
CA GLU A 244 2.55 16.66 -6.69
C GLU A 244 2.83 17.93 -7.51
N SER A 245 2.29 19.08 -7.11
CA SER A 245 2.58 20.37 -7.73
C SER A 245 4.06 20.76 -7.60
N ILE A 246 4.67 20.60 -6.43
CA ILE A 246 6.10 20.90 -6.23
C ILE A 246 6.96 20.00 -7.13
N TYR A 247 6.65 18.71 -7.19
CA TYR A 247 7.41 17.74 -7.97
C TYR A 247 7.30 18.00 -9.47
N THR A 248 6.08 18.18 -9.99
CA THR A 248 5.83 18.48 -11.40
C THR A 248 6.51 19.78 -11.85
N ASN A 249 6.49 20.83 -11.01
CA ASN A 249 7.20 22.07 -11.27
C ASN A 249 8.73 21.89 -11.32
N ASN A 250 9.29 21.12 -10.39
CA ASN A 250 10.73 20.82 -10.37
C ASN A 250 11.16 20.00 -11.60
N LEU A 251 10.37 19.01 -12.00
CA LEU A 251 10.62 18.21 -13.19
C LEU A 251 10.54 19.05 -14.47
N ALA A 252 9.56 19.95 -14.57
CA ALA A 252 9.43 20.90 -15.68
C ALA A 252 10.65 21.83 -15.79
N LYS A 253 11.18 22.31 -14.64
CA LYS A 253 12.40 23.12 -14.62
C LYS A 253 13.63 22.33 -15.08
N TYR A 254 13.82 21.11 -14.56
CA TYR A 254 14.94 20.25 -14.93
C TYR A 254 14.93 19.90 -16.42
N THR A 255 13.76 19.53 -16.96
CA THR A 255 13.60 19.24 -18.39
C THR A 255 13.87 20.46 -19.26
N HIS A 256 13.44 21.65 -18.83
CA HIS A 256 13.75 22.90 -19.51
C HIS A 256 15.26 23.17 -19.55
N ASP A 257 15.96 22.96 -18.43
CA ASP A 257 17.41 23.17 -18.35
C ASP A 257 18.19 22.13 -19.16
N MET A 258 17.80 20.85 -19.14
CA MET A 258 18.36 19.82 -20.02
C MET A 258 18.15 20.15 -21.50
N THR A 259 16.96 20.63 -21.88
CA THR A 259 16.65 21.02 -23.26
C THR A 259 17.56 22.16 -23.72
N ARG A 260 17.84 23.14 -22.84
CA ARG A 260 18.80 24.22 -23.12
C ARG A 260 20.22 23.68 -23.33
N VAL A 261 20.68 22.79 -22.46
CA VAL A 261 22.02 22.17 -22.56
C VAL A 261 22.15 21.36 -23.85
N LEU A 262 21.15 20.52 -24.17
CA LEU A 262 21.13 19.75 -25.41
C LEU A 262 21.14 20.67 -26.63
N SER A 263 20.33 21.73 -26.63
CA SER A 263 20.31 22.72 -27.73
C SER A 263 21.67 23.40 -27.90
N ALA A 264 22.34 23.77 -26.81
CA ALA A 264 23.67 24.37 -26.84
C ALA A 264 24.73 23.37 -27.38
N LEU A 265 24.69 22.11 -26.95
CA LEU A 265 25.55 21.04 -27.45
C LEU A 265 25.31 20.79 -28.95
N THR A 266 24.06 20.76 -29.39
CA THR A 266 23.71 20.61 -30.82
C THR A 266 24.29 21.77 -31.63
N LEU A 267 24.15 23.03 -31.16
CA LEU A 267 24.74 24.18 -31.83
C LEU A 267 26.27 24.12 -31.88
N ALA A 268 26.91 23.69 -30.79
CA ALA A 268 28.36 23.51 -30.74
C ALA A 268 28.84 22.44 -31.74
N ILE A 269 28.14 21.31 -31.83
CA ILE A 269 28.42 20.25 -32.81
C ILE A 269 28.29 20.79 -34.24
N VAL A 270 27.22 21.54 -34.54
CA VAL A 270 27.04 22.15 -35.86
C VAL A 270 28.19 23.12 -36.17
N PHE A 271 28.59 23.94 -35.21
CA PHE A 271 29.68 24.91 -35.39
C PHE A 271 31.05 24.22 -35.58
N LEU A 272 31.31 23.11 -34.91
CA LEU A 272 32.56 22.36 -35.02
C LEU A 272 32.63 21.50 -36.29
N THR A 273 31.49 20.99 -36.76
CA THR A 273 31.43 20.12 -37.95
C THR A 273 31.25 20.91 -39.25
N ALA A 274 30.66 22.10 -39.21
CA ALA A 274 30.48 22.95 -40.39
C ALA A 274 31.82 23.28 -41.11
N PRO A 275 32.92 23.69 -40.43
CA PRO A 275 34.21 23.95 -41.06
C PRO A 275 34.79 22.73 -41.78
N ILE A 276 34.74 21.56 -41.14
CA ILE A 276 35.23 20.29 -41.72
C ILE A 276 34.41 19.91 -42.95
N ALA A 277 33.09 20.10 -42.89
CA ALA A 277 32.22 19.90 -44.05
C ALA A 277 32.51 20.90 -45.18
N THR A 278 32.79 22.17 -44.86
CA THR A 278 33.18 23.17 -45.87
C THR A 278 34.58 22.93 -46.44
N ASP A 279 35.55 22.47 -45.66
CA ASP A 279 36.90 22.15 -46.15
C ASP A 279 36.86 20.93 -47.07
N ALA A 280 36.14 19.88 -46.68
CA ALA A 280 35.88 18.72 -47.55
C ALA A 280 35.15 19.11 -48.84
N ALA A 281 34.16 20.00 -48.74
CA ALA A 281 33.47 20.56 -49.91
C ALA A 281 34.44 21.39 -50.79
N TYR A 282 35.29 22.22 -50.20
CA TYR A 282 36.26 23.05 -50.92
C TYR A 282 37.32 22.22 -51.65
N GLU A 283 37.80 21.13 -51.04
CA GLU A 283 38.74 20.20 -51.66
C GLU A 283 38.11 19.46 -52.87
N VAL A 284 36.83 19.11 -52.78
CA VAL A 284 36.02 18.57 -53.90
C VAL A 284 35.74 19.63 -54.97
N LEU A 285 35.45 20.88 -54.58
CA LEU A 285 35.16 22.01 -55.46
C LEU A 285 36.38 22.44 -56.28
N ASN A 286 37.58 22.39 -55.69
CA ASN A 286 38.84 22.63 -56.39
C ASN A 286 39.14 21.55 -57.44
N HIS A 287 38.46 20.40 -57.38
CA HIS A 287 38.60 19.30 -58.33
C HIS A 287 37.53 19.29 -59.46
N PHE A 288 36.41 20.02 -59.38
CA PHE A 288 35.33 19.95 -60.40
C PHE A 288 34.50 21.25 -60.63
N HIS A 289 34.18 21.52 -61.91
CA HIS A 289 33.50 22.73 -62.41
C HIS A 289 32.08 23.03 -61.84
N LEU A 290 31.77 24.34 -61.79
CA LEU A 290 30.55 25.14 -61.47
C LEU A 290 29.17 24.45 -61.24
N LEU A 291 28.86 23.33 -61.88
CA LEU A 291 27.59 22.60 -61.67
C LEU A 291 27.51 21.95 -60.28
N ASN A 292 28.66 21.60 -59.67
CA ASN A 292 28.70 21.00 -58.34
C ASN A 292 28.45 22.00 -57.20
N LEU A 293 28.76 23.30 -57.39
CA LEU A 293 28.53 24.33 -56.37
C LEU A 293 27.03 24.48 -56.03
N VAL A 294 26.17 24.40 -57.05
CA VAL A 294 24.70 24.47 -56.86
C VAL A 294 24.20 23.21 -56.16
N SER A 295 24.73 22.04 -56.54
CA SER A 295 24.43 20.76 -55.87
C SER A 295 24.81 20.80 -54.38
N GLU A 296 25.96 21.37 -54.04
CA GLU A 296 26.45 21.43 -52.66
C GLU A 296 25.72 22.44 -51.78
N ILE A 297 25.33 23.61 -52.32
CA ILE A 297 24.45 24.55 -51.61
C ILE A 297 23.10 23.89 -51.32
N ILE A 298 22.58 23.08 -52.24
CA ILE A 298 21.36 22.30 -52.05
C ILE A 298 21.58 21.25 -50.95
N ILE A 299 22.70 20.50 -50.96
CA ILE A 299 23.01 19.49 -49.94
C ILE A 299 23.16 20.14 -48.55
N LEU A 300 23.84 21.28 -48.43
CA LEU A 300 23.98 22.00 -47.17
C LEU A 300 22.62 22.50 -46.65
N SER A 301 21.78 23.03 -47.54
CA SER A 301 20.43 23.49 -47.21
C SER A 301 19.54 22.32 -46.75
N ILE A 302 19.65 21.17 -47.41
CA ILE A 302 18.95 19.93 -47.04
C ILE A 302 19.44 19.45 -45.67
N ASN A 303 20.74 19.43 -45.41
CA ASN A 303 21.29 19.01 -44.12
C ASN A 303 20.83 19.93 -42.98
N ILE A 304 20.79 21.25 -43.20
CA ILE A 304 20.24 22.21 -42.23
C ILE A 304 18.74 21.94 -41.99
N LEU A 305 17.96 21.68 -43.04
CA LEU A 305 16.55 21.33 -42.95
C LEU A 305 16.33 20.00 -42.21
N ILE A 306 17.17 19.00 -42.43
CA ILE A 306 17.12 17.70 -41.73
C ILE A 306 17.47 17.90 -40.25
N ILE A 307 18.46 18.71 -39.92
CA ILE A 307 18.82 19.02 -38.52
C ILE A 307 17.66 19.76 -37.84
N LEU A 308 17.10 20.79 -38.48
CA LEU A 308 15.93 21.51 -37.94
C LEU A 308 14.71 20.59 -37.79
N GLY A 309 14.44 19.76 -38.80
CA GLY A 309 13.35 18.79 -38.79
C GLY A 309 13.51 17.73 -37.68
N THR A 310 14.70 17.16 -37.53
CA THR A 310 15.00 16.20 -36.46
C THR A 310 14.94 16.83 -35.08
N CYS A 311 15.34 18.10 -34.92
CA CYS A 311 15.18 18.84 -33.67
C CYS A 311 13.70 19.08 -33.33
N ILE A 312 12.87 19.41 -34.31
CA ILE A 312 11.42 19.58 -34.13
C ILE A 312 10.76 18.24 -33.79
N ILE A 313 11.12 17.16 -34.50
CA ILE A 313 10.60 15.81 -34.25
C ILE A 313 11.04 15.31 -32.88
N MET A 314 12.30 15.47 -32.48
CA MET A 314 12.77 15.09 -31.14
C MET A 314 12.03 15.89 -30.06
N ARG A 315 11.80 17.19 -30.26
CA ARG A 315 11.00 17.99 -29.32
C ARG A 315 9.57 17.46 -29.20
N GLY A 316 8.93 17.11 -30.31
CA GLY A 316 7.59 16.51 -30.31
C GLY A 316 7.56 15.15 -29.64
N TRP A 317 8.52 14.28 -29.96
CA TRP A 317 8.63 12.93 -29.41
C TRP A 317 8.92 12.94 -27.91
N ILE A 318 9.84 13.80 -27.45
CA ILE A 318 10.12 14.00 -26.02
C ILE A 318 8.86 14.50 -25.31
N HIS A 319 8.14 15.46 -25.89
CA HIS A 319 6.90 15.96 -25.30
C HIS A 319 5.82 14.87 -25.19
N GLU A 320 5.66 14.05 -26.24
CA GLU A 320 4.65 13.00 -26.27
C GLU A 320 5.01 11.83 -25.35
N GLU A 321 6.29 11.44 -25.27
CA GLU A 321 6.72 10.38 -24.36
C GLU A 321 6.69 10.83 -22.90
N LEU A 322 6.97 12.11 -22.62
CA LEU A 322 6.74 12.71 -21.31
C LEU A 322 5.26 12.76 -20.95
N LYS A 323 4.38 13.07 -21.91
CA LYS A 323 2.94 13.00 -21.70
C LYS A 323 2.50 11.56 -21.40
N ARG A 324 2.99 10.56 -22.13
CA ARG A 324 2.70 9.14 -21.85
C ARG A 324 3.23 8.69 -20.50
N LEU A 325 4.42 9.15 -20.10
CA LEU A 325 4.96 8.89 -18.77
C LEU A 325 4.10 9.56 -17.69
N SER A 326 3.68 10.81 -17.90
CA SER A 326 2.72 11.51 -17.03
C SER A 326 1.42 10.72 -16.91
N ASP A 327 0.80 10.33 -18.03
CA ASP A 327 -0.48 9.60 -18.03
C ASP A 327 -0.35 8.18 -17.41
N ARG A 328 0.82 7.54 -17.49
CA ARG A 328 1.10 6.25 -16.83
C ARG A 328 1.34 6.40 -15.33
N ILE A 329 1.98 7.48 -14.91
CA ILE A 329 2.30 7.74 -13.49
C ILE A 329 1.09 8.34 -12.76
N PHE A 330 0.28 9.11 -13.49
CA PHE A 330 -0.92 9.82 -13.08
C PHE A 330 -2.10 9.45 -13.99
N PRO A 331 -2.62 8.21 -13.93
CA PRO A 331 -3.82 7.86 -14.66
C PRO A 331 -4.98 8.71 -14.13
N ASP A 332 -5.64 9.46 -15.01
CA ASP A 332 -6.88 10.17 -14.71
C ASP A 332 -7.92 9.14 -14.25
N ASN A 333 -8.19 9.09 -12.94
CA ASN A 333 -9.24 8.26 -12.35
C ASN A 333 -10.60 8.96 -12.43
N SER A 334 -10.91 9.58 -13.58
CA SER A 334 -12.26 10.03 -13.90
C SER A 334 -13.04 8.87 -14.54
N ASN A 335 -13.51 7.95 -13.71
CA ASN A 335 -14.61 7.03 -14.02
C ASN A 335 -15.51 6.88 -12.81
#